data_AF-A0AAV5CCZ7-F1
#
_entry.id   AF-A0AAV5CCZ7-F1
#
_cell.length_a   1.000
_cell.length_b   1.000
_cell.length_c   1.000
_cell.angle_alpha   90.00
_cell.angle_beta   90.00
_cell.angle_gamma   90.00
#
_symmetry.space_group_name_H-M   'P 1'
#
loop_
_entity.id
_entity.type
_entity.pdbx_description
1 polymer ?
#
loop_
_entity_poly.entity_id
_entity_poly.type
_entity_poly.pdbx_seq_one_letter_code
_entity_poly.pdbx_strand_id
1 'polypeptide(L)'
;METAVQEKSIIISAATATTTTTRRMSSAAAAPWADIETDCLVHVFRRLDLDDLASAAPLVCRGWRRAAADPSLWRALDLRRDHLARFMPWGPLAAAFKLRYGVHRFGFAGFLRLCVARARGSAADVALPPLLASPAAELDLVSLECPRLRRLAIPKLPAGDEARLPELIPRLPLLEHLEFESKPSSSSSFPALAAQLAAHCPRFTSLKTSGAVKPEEPPP
;
A
#
# COMPACT_ATOMS: atom_id res chain seq x y z
N MET A 1 -43.93 -76.79 43.71
CA MET A 1 -43.15 -75.78 44.44
C MET A 1 -43.08 -74.54 43.57
N GLU A 2 -44.20 -73.84 43.34
CA GLU A 2 -44.86 -72.90 44.29
C GLU A 2 -43.90 -71.77 44.68
N THR A 3 -44.21 -70.48 44.52
CA THR A 3 -45.52 -69.80 44.45
C THR A 3 -45.33 -68.33 44.01
N ALA A 4 -46.31 -67.86 43.21
CA ALA A 4 -47.07 -66.59 43.32
C ALA A 4 -46.32 -65.23 43.36
N VAL A 5 -46.47 -64.37 42.33
CA VAL A 5 -47.54 -63.35 42.13
C VAL A 5 -47.51 -62.22 43.17
N GLN A 6 -47.28 -60.97 42.72
CA GLN A 6 -48.13 -59.81 43.07
C GLN A 6 -47.86 -58.61 42.14
N GLU A 7 -48.95 -58.05 41.66
CA GLU A 7 -49.15 -56.87 40.81
C GLU A 7 -49.24 -55.58 41.68
N LYS A 8 -48.83 -54.41 41.13
CA LYS A 8 -49.50 -53.07 41.20
C LYS A 8 -48.61 -51.82 41.43
N SER A 9 -48.99 -50.81 40.64
CA SER A 9 -49.01 -49.35 40.88
C SER A 9 -47.74 -48.48 40.78
N ILE A 10 -47.65 -47.80 39.64
CA ILE A 10 -47.56 -46.33 39.43
C ILE A 10 -47.19 -45.48 40.65
N ILE A 11 -46.07 -44.76 40.57
CA ILE A 11 -46.00 -43.32 40.89
C ILE A 11 -45.09 -42.62 39.88
N ILE A 12 -45.67 -41.71 39.11
CA ILE A 12 -44.96 -40.70 38.32
C ILE A 12 -44.40 -39.69 39.33
N SER A 13 -43.10 -39.48 39.36
CA SER A 13 -42.50 -38.33 40.03
C SER A 13 -41.49 -37.68 39.10
N ALA A 14 -41.86 -36.49 38.64
CA ALA A 14 -41.01 -35.60 37.88
C ALA A 14 -39.85 -35.15 38.77
N ALA A 15 -38.63 -35.53 38.41
CA ALA A 15 -37.42 -34.91 38.92
C ALA A 15 -36.89 -33.99 37.83
N THR A 16 -37.08 -32.69 38.05
CA THR A 16 -36.61 -31.58 37.24
C THR A 16 -35.13 -31.70 36.92
N ALA A 17 -34.81 -31.62 35.63
CA ALA A 17 -33.44 -31.54 35.11
C ALA A 17 -32.69 -30.40 35.80
N THR A 18 -31.70 -30.75 36.61
CA THR A 18 -30.72 -29.78 37.10
C THR A 18 -29.59 -29.77 36.09
N THR A 19 -29.62 -28.81 35.18
CA THR A 19 -28.58 -28.59 34.18
C THR A 19 -27.29 -28.20 34.91
N THR A 20 -26.43 -29.17 35.18
CA THR A 20 -25.06 -28.89 35.60
C THR A 20 -24.34 -28.26 34.41
N THR A 21 -24.20 -26.94 34.44
CA THR A 21 -23.32 -26.18 33.55
C THR A 21 -21.88 -26.62 33.80
N THR A 22 -21.43 -27.61 33.03
CA THR A 22 -20.01 -27.89 32.88
C THR A 22 -19.38 -26.67 32.21
N ARG A 23 -18.77 -25.79 33.02
CA ARG A 23 -17.93 -24.69 32.54
C ARG A 23 -16.73 -25.32 31.84
N ARG A 24 -16.89 -25.59 30.55
CA ARG A 24 -15.81 -25.99 29.65
C ARG A 24 -14.82 -24.82 29.66
N MET A 25 -13.71 -24.97 30.37
CA MET A 25 -12.56 -24.07 30.21
C MET A 25 -12.10 -24.28 28.77
N SER A 26 -12.57 -23.43 27.85
CA SER A 26 -12.02 -23.39 26.51
C SER A 26 -10.56 -22.98 26.68
N SER A 27 -9.60 -23.81 26.27
CA SER A 27 -8.33 -23.23 25.82
C SER A 27 -8.71 -22.13 24.86
N ALA A 28 -8.20 -20.92 25.06
CA ALA A 28 -8.43 -19.82 24.14
C ALA A 28 -7.90 -20.25 22.77
N ALA A 29 -8.77 -20.88 21.97
CA ALA A 29 -8.51 -21.16 20.58
C ALA A 29 -8.26 -19.78 20.00
N ALA A 30 -7.06 -19.58 19.44
CA ALA A 30 -6.72 -18.31 18.81
C ALA A 30 -7.91 -17.92 17.92
N ALA A 31 -8.49 -16.74 18.21
CA ALA A 31 -9.67 -16.28 17.49
C ALA A 31 -9.37 -16.39 15.99
N PRO A 32 -10.25 -17.02 15.19
CA PRO A 32 -9.99 -17.18 13.77
C PRO A 32 -9.68 -15.83 13.15
N TRP A 33 -8.61 -15.73 12.37
CA TRP A 33 -8.30 -14.50 11.61
C TRP A 33 -9.45 -14.05 10.69
N ALA A 34 -10.40 -14.95 10.42
CA ALA A 34 -11.64 -14.68 9.69
C ALA A 34 -12.63 -13.79 10.47
N ASP A 35 -12.59 -13.79 11.81
CA ASP A 35 -13.52 -13.07 12.68
C ASP A 35 -13.00 -11.70 13.13
N ILE A 36 -11.76 -11.35 12.73
CA ILE A 36 -11.18 -10.04 13.01
C ILE A 36 -11.89 -8.97 12.19
N GLU A 37 -12.26 -7.87 12.85
CA GLU A 37 -12.88 -6.72 12.20
C GLU A 37 -11.98 -6.12 11.10
N THR A 38 -12.61 -5.57 10.06
CA THR A 38 -11.88 -5.05 8.89
C THR A 38 -10.90 -3.94 9.28
N ASP A 39 -11.28 -3.08 10.21
CA ASP A 39 -10.43 -1.96 10.67
C ASP A 39 -9.17 -2.46 11.41
N CYS A 40 -9.29 -3.55 12.17
CA CYS A 40 -8.15 -4.21 12.80
C CYS A 40 -7.21 -4.82 11.74
N LEU A 41 -7.76 -5.47 10.70
CA LEU A 41 -6.96 -5.99 9.59
C LEU A 41 -6.25 -4.87 8.83
N VAL A 42 -6.92 -3.76 8.56
CA VAL A 42 -6.32 -2.57 7.94
C VAL A 42 -5.16 -2.06 8.81
N HIS A 43 -5.33 -2.01 10.13
CA HIS A 43 -4.25 -1.61 11.04
C HIS A 43 -3.03 -2.55 10.95
N VAL A 44 -3.25 -3.86 10.87
CA VAL A 44 -2.17 -4.84 10.66
C VAL A 44 -1.51 -4.64 9.28
N PHE A 45 -2.30 -4.44 8.24
CA PHE A 45 -1.82 -4.30 6.86
C PHE A 45 -1.00 -3.04 6.62
N ARG A 46 -1.13 -2.00 7.46
CA ARG A 46 -0.22 -0.83 7.43
C ARG A 46 1.25 -1.19 7.66
N ARG A 47 1.53 -2.38 8.21
CA ARG A 47 2.88 -2.89 8.45
C ARG A 47 3.43 -3.73 7.30
N LEU A 48 2.58 -4.10 6.32
CA LEU A 48 3.02 -4.79 5.12
C LEU A 48 3.67 -3.81 4.16
N ASP A 49 4.62 -4.29 3.37
CA ASP A 49 5.07 -3.53 2.22
C ASP A 49 4.03 -3.55 1.10
N LEU A 50 4.23 -2.70 0.09
CA LEU A 50 3.33 -2.60 -1.05
C LEU A 50 3.28 -3.91 -1.86
N ASP A 51 4.34 -4.71 -1.84
CA ASP A 51 4.46 -5.93 -2.64
C ASP A 51 3.58 -7.04 -2.07
N ASP A 52 3.65 -7.28 -0.76
CA ASP A 52 2.79 -8.23 -0.07
C ASP A 52 1.35 -7.74 0.01
N LEU A 53 1.15 -6.43 0.21
CA LEU A 53 -0.18 -5.83 0.21
C LEU A 53 -0.88 -5.99 -1.14
N ALA A 54 -0.15 -5.83 -2.25
CA ALA A 54 -0.70 -6.00 -3.59
C ALA A 54 -0.82 -7.48 -3.98
N SER A 55 0.20 -8.28 -3.67
CA SER A 55 0.35 -9.61 -4.25
C SER A 55 -0.22 -10.74 -3.40
N ALA A 56 -0.26 -10.61 -2.06
CA ALA A 56 -0.56 -11.71 -1.13
C ALA A 56 -1.84 -11.48 -0.34
N ALA A 57 -1.95 -10.33 0.34
CA ALA A 57 -3.06 -10.05 1.25
C ALA A 57 -4.46 -10.24 0.63
N PRO A 58 -4.74 -9.82 -0.63
CA PRO A 58 -6.07 -9.93 -1.22
C PRO A 58 -6.54 -11.35 -1.55
N LEU A 59 -5.67 -12.36 -1.40
CA LEU A 59 -5.90 -13.73 -1.83
C LEU A 59 -6.12 -14.71 -0.68
N VAL A 60 -5.89 -14.28 0.57
CA VAL A 60 -6.06 -15.16 1.75
C VAL A 60 -7.53 -15.49 1.99
N CYS A 61 -8.37 -14.47 2.14
CA CYS A 61 -9.82 -14.64 2.29
C CYS A 61 -10.58 -13.38 1.85
N ARG A 62 -11.92 -13.43 1.85
CA ARG A 62 -12.76 -12.28 1.48
C ARG A 62 -12.59 -11.08 2.43
N GLY A 63 -12.41 -11.33 3.74
CA GLY A 63 -12.17 -10.28 4.74
C GLY A 63 -10.86 -9.53 4.46
N TRP A 64 -9.77 -10.28 4.23
CA TRP A 64 -8.47 -9.70 3.89
C TRP A 64 -8.51 -8.96 2.56
N ARG A 65 -9.23 -9.47 1.54
CA ARG A 65 -9.44 -8.74 0.29
C ARG A 65 -10.13 -7.39 0.49
N ARG A 66 -11.15 -7.34 1.35
CA ARG A 66 -11.85 -6.09 1.68
C ARG A 66 -10.92 -5.13 2.42
N ALA A 67 -10.19 -5.61 3.43
CA ALA A 67 -9.22 -4.81 4.18
C ALA A 67 -8.09 -4.26 3.27
N ALA A 68 -7.50 -5.10 2.41
CA ALA A 68 -6.44 -4.69 1.49
C ALA A 68 -6.90 -3.71 0.38
N ALA A 69 -8.21 -3.58 0.18
CA ALA A 69 -8.80 -2.60 -0.73
C ALA A 69 -9.04 -1.23 -0.08
N ASP A 70 -8.79 -1.09 1.23
CA ASP A 70 -8.93 0.18 1.95
C ASP A 70 -7.92 1.21 1.39
N PRO A 71 -8.37 2.38 0.90
CA PRO A 71 -7.49 3.38 0.30
C PRO A 71 -6.44 3.94 1.26
N SER A 72 -6.67 3.89 2.59
CA SER A 72 -5.72 4.41 3.58
C SER A 72 -4.40 3.66 3.59
N LEU A 73 -4.39 2.41 3.11
CA LEU A 73 -3.18 1.59 2.95
C LEU A 73 -2.30 2.02 1.77
N TRP A 74 -2.87 2.76 0.82
CA TRP A 74 -2.23 3.17 -0.43
C TRP A 74 -1.90 4.67 -0.45
N ARG A 75 -1.92 5.32 0.73
CA ARG A 75 -1.61 6.76 0.87
C ARG A 75 -0.14 7.08 0.65
N ALA A 76 0.76 6.15 0.95
CA ALA A 76 2.19 6.30 0.78
C ALA A 76 2.71 5.23 -0.18
N LEU A 77 3.08 5.66 -1.38
CA LEU A 77 3.58 4.83 -2.46
C LEU A 77 5.09 5.01 -2.57
N ASP A 78 5.84 4.48 -1.60
CA ASP A 78 7.30 4.46 -1.68
C ASP A 78 7.78 3.28 -2.54
N LEU A 79 8.04 3.57 -3.81
CA LEU A 79 8.43 2.60 -4.82
C LEU A 79 9.96 2.60 -5.04
N ARG A 80 10.72 3.31 -4.20
CA ARG A 80 12.20 3.34 -4.25
C ARG A 80 12.86 2.10 -3.66
N ARG A 81 12.17 1.42 -2.74
CA ARG A 81 12.72 0.25 -2.02
C ARG A 81 13.19 -0.81 -3.01
N ASP A 82 14.43 -1.26 -2.81
CA ASP A 82 15.07 -2.38 -3.51
C ASP A 82 15.24 -2.21 -5.04
N HIS A 83 15.30 -0.96 -5.50
CA HIS A 83 15.65 -0.55 -6.87
C HIS A 83 14.62 -0.99 -7.94
N LEU A 84 14.73 -0.44 -9.15
CA LEU A 84 13.88 -0.81 -10.31
C LEU A 84 13.89 -2.33 -10.64
N ALA A 85 14.89 -3.06 -10.16
CA ALA A 85 15.08 -4.49 -10.40
C ALA A 85 13.89 -5.36 -9.93
N ARG A 86 13.22 -4.96 -8.83
CA ARG A 86 12.02 -5.67 -8.33
C ARG A 86 10.86 -5.67 -9.34
N PHE A 87 10.82 -4.69 -10.24
CA PHE A 87 9.79 -4.57 -11.25
C PHE A 87 10.11 -5.30 -12.56
N MET A 88 11.27 -5.96 -12.63
CA MET A 88 11.68 -6.70 -13.82
C MET A 88 10.88 -8.00 -13.97
N PRO A 89 10.70 -8.51 -15.20
CA PRO A 89 9.91 -9.72 -15.44
C PRO A 89 10.40 -10.99 -14.72
N TRP A 90 11.69 -11.03 -14.36
CA TRP A 90 12.31 -12.12 -13.59
C TRP A 90 12.32 -11.87 -12.08
N GLY A 91 11.79 -10.74 -11.60
CA GLY A 91 11.76 -10.40 -10.19
C GLY A 91 10.74 -11.23 -9.39
N PRO A 92 10.90 -11.31 -8.06
CA PRO A 92 10.00 -12.07 -7.19
C PRO A 92 8.56 -11.54 -7.25
N LEU A 93 8.40 -10.21 -7.37
CA LEU A 93 7.10 -9.57 -7.53
C LEU A 93 6.42 -9.99 -8.84
N ALA A 94 7.15 -10.00 -9.95
CA ALA A 94 6.64 -10.48 -11.23
C ALA A 94 6.21 -11.96 -11.16
N ALA A 95 7.03 -12.80 -10.53
CA ALA A 95 6.70 -14.21 -10.32
C ALA A 95 5.43 -14.39 -9.46
N ALA A 96 5.29 -13.62 -8.38
CA ALA A 96 4.10 -13.64 -7.54
C ALA A 96 2.85 -13.23 -8.32
N PHE A 97 2.92 -12.16 -9.11
CA PHE A 97 1.81 -11.71 -9.94
C PHE A 97 1.43 -12.70 -11.05
N LYS A 98 2.41 -13.34 -11.66
CA LYS A 98 2.18 -14.42 -12.64
C LYS A 98 1.47 -15.60 -11.99
N LEU A 99 1.99 -16.10 -10.87
CA LEU A 99 1.46 -17.30 -10.20
C LEU A 99 0.06 -17.05 -9.62
N ARG A 100 -0.15 -15.89 -9.00
CA ARG A 100 -1.35 -15.62 -8.20
C ARG A 100 -2.48 -14.95 -8.97
N TYR A 101 -2.15 -14.17 -10.00
CA TYR A 101 -3.12 -13.41 -10.80
C TYR A 101 -3.07 -13.70 -12.30
N GLY A 102 -2.17 -14.58 -12.77
CA GLY A 102 -2.02 -14.86 -14.21
C GLY A 102 -1.46 -13.67 -15.01
N VAL A 103 -0.75 -12.73 -14.37
CA VAL A 103 -0.19 -11.56 -15.05
C VAL A 103 1.11 -11.95 -15.75
N HIS A 104 1.05 -12.09 -17.07
CA HIS A 104 2.22 -12.47 -17.89
C HIS A 104 3.12 -11.29 -18.30
N ARG A 105 2.57 -10.07 -18.31
CA ARG A 105 3.30 -8.83 -18.64
C ARG A 105 3.38 -7.94 -17.42
N PHE A 106 4.26 -8.30 -16.50
CA PHE A 106 4.52 -7.50 -15.31
C PHE A 106 5.54 -6.40 -15.60
N GLY A 107 5.36 -5.24 -14.99
CA GLY A 107 6.27 -4.11 -15.09
C GLY A 107 5.85 -2.96 -14.18
N PHE A 108 6.78 -2.03 -13.97
CA PHE A 108 6.61 -0.89 -13.06
C PHE A 108 5.34 -0.07 -13.35
N ALA A 109 5.14 0.34 -14.61
CA ALA A 109 3.99 1.13 -15.02
C ALA A 109 2.64 0.46 -14.65
N GLY A 110 2.54 -0.86 -14.84
CA GLY A 110 1.34 -1.62 -14.46
C GLY A 110 1.15 -1.69 -12.94
N PHE A 111 2.23 -1.86 -12.20
CA PHE A 111 2.19 -1.87 -10.73
C PHE A 111 1.83 -0.49 -10.15
N LEU A 112 2.38 0.59 -10.70
CA LEU A 112 2.02 1.96 -10.30
C LEU A 112 0.55 2.24 -10.56
N ARG A 113 0.02 1.88 -11.75
CA ARG A 113 -1.41 2.00 -12.07
C ARG A 113 -2.28 1.25 -11.06
N LEU A 114 -1.88 0.04 -10.65
CA LEU A 114 -2.58 -0.71 -9.60
C LEU A 114 -2.59 0.07 -8.28
N CYS A 115 -1.43 0.54 -7.81
CA CYS A 115 -1.30 1.27 -6.55
C CYS A 115 -2.18 2.53 -6.54
N VAL A 116 -2.09 3.32 -7.60
CA VAL A 116 -2.86 4.56 -7.77
C VAL A 116 -4.37 4.29 -7.83
N ALA A 117 -4.80 3.26 -8.57
CA ALA A 117 -6.20 2.86 -8.62
C ALA A 117 -6.74 2.41 -7.24
N ARG A 118 -5.90 1.73 -6.45
CA ARG A 118 -6.24 1.35 -5.07
C ARG A 118 -6.29 2.53 -4.12
N ALA A 119 -5.44 3.54 -4.34
CA ALA A 119 -5.44 4.77 -3.57
C ALA A 119 -6.69 5.62 -3.78
N ARG A 120 -7.42 5.49 -4.89
CA ARG A 120 -8.68 6.23 -5.16
C ARG A 120 -8.54 7.74 -4.91
N GLY A 121 -7.46 8.33 -5.41
CA GLY A 121 -7.15 9.75 -5.22
C GLY A 121 -6.70 10.17 -3.81
N SER A 122 -6.48 9.21 -2.90
CA SER A 122 -6.00 9.48 -1.53
C SER A 122 -4.47 9.41 -1.36
N ALA A 123 -3.74 9.05 -2.41
CA ALA A 123 -2.28 9.05 -2.42
C ALA A 123 -1.75 10.45 -2.04
N ALA A 124 -0.95 10.49 -0.97
CA ALA A 124 -0.41 11.72 -0.40
C ALA A 124 1.11 11.76 -0.49
N ASP A 125 1.77 10.61 -0.65
CA ASP A 125 3.22 10.50 -0.80
C ASP A 125 3.51 9.51 -1.93
N VAL A 126 4.25 9.95 -2.94
CA VAL A 126 4.68 9.10 -4.04
C VAL A 126 6.18 9.30 -4.24
N ALA A 127 6.92 8.19 -4.19
CA ALA A 127 8.34 8.19 -4.49
C ALA A 127 8.62 7.18 -5.59
N LEU A 128 9.05 7.67 -6.74
CA LEU A 128 9.35 6.85 -7.91
C LEU A 128 10.74 6.18 -7.78
N PRO A 129 10.93 4.95 -8.29
CA PRO A 129 12.20 4.25 -8.20
C PRO A 129 13.34 4.98 -8.92
N PRO A 130 14.58 4.84 -8.42
CA PRO A 130 15.75 5.37 -9.11
C PRO A 130 15.99 4.65 -10.44
N LEU A 131 16.76 5.29 -11.33
CA LEU A 131 17.15 4.78 -12.65
C LEU A 131 16.00 4.51 -13.63
N LEU A 132 14.83 5.13 -13.44
CA LEU A 132 13.80 5.16 -14.47
C LEU A 132 14.30 5.94 -15.70
N ALA A 133 14.37 5.27 -16.85
CA ALA A 133 14.93 5.85 -18.07
C ALA A 133 14.13 7.05 -18.59
N SER A 134 12.80 6.97 -18.53
CA SER A 134 11.89 8.09 -18.84
C SER A 134 10.61 7.94 -18.02
N PRO A 135 10.49 8.62 -16.87
CA PRO A 135 9.34 8.52 -15.99
C PRO A 135 8.18 9.45 -16.39
N ALA A 136 8.20 10.03 -17.60
CA ALA A 136 7.18 10.99 -18.03
C ALA A 136 5.75 10.47 -17.93
N ALA A 137 5.51 9.23 -18.41
CA ALA A 137 4.18 8.62 -18.37
C ALA A 137 3.71 8.36 -16.92
N GLU A 138 4.63 8.01 -16.03
CA GLU A 138 4.35 7.80 -14.62
C GLU A 138 4.09 9.10 -13.88
N LEU A 139 4.81 10.17 -14.21
CA LEU A 139 4.55 11.51 -13.69
C LEU A 139 3.20 12.05 -14.17
N ASP A 140 2.84 11.85 -15.44
CA ASP A 140 1.52 12.19 -15.96
C ASP A 140 0.42 11.46 -15.19
N LEU A 141 0.56 10.14 -15.03
CA LEU A 141 -0.38 9.30 -14.29
C LEU A 141 -0.55 9.79 -12.84
N VAL A 142 0.57 10.04 -12.13
CA VAL A 142 0.54 10.52 -10.75
C VAL A 142 -0.12 11.90 -10.67
N SER A 143 0.20 12.81 -11.60
CA SER A 143 -0.38 14.15 -11.62
C SER A 143 -1.90 14.15 -11.83
N LEU A 144 -2.41 13.19 -12.60
CA LEU A 144 -3.84 13.10 -12.93
C LEU A 144 -4.65 12.39 -11.84
N GLU A 145 -4.11 11.31 -11.29
CA GLU A 145 -4.85 10.41 -10.41
C GLU A 145 -4.61 10.67 -8.91
N CYS A 146 -3.63 11.52 -8.56
CA CYS A 146 -3.27 11.82 -7.18
C CYS A 146 -3.47 13.32 -6.84
N PRO A 147 -4.71 13.85 -6.85
CA PRO A 147 -4.97 15.28 -6.57
C PRO A 147 -4.66 15.69 -5.13
N ARG A 148 -4.49 14.72 -4.21
CA ARG A 148 -4.14 14.93 -2.81
C ARG A 148 -2.66 14.72 -2.49
N LEU A 149 -1.82 14.66 -3.53
CA LEU A 149 -0.39 14.46 -3.36
C LEU A 149 0.22 15.63 -2.58
N ARG A 150 0.96 15.29 -1.52
CA ARG A 150 1.68 16.24 -0.65
C ARG A 150 3.19 16.11 -0.80
N ARG A 151 3.66 14.90 -1.09
CA ARG A 151 5.08 14.62 -1.32
C ARG A 151 5.28 13.89 -2.63
N LEU A 152 6.21 14.41 -3.45
CA LEU A 152 6.64 13.78 -4.68
C LEU A 152 8.16 13.68 -4.68
N ALA A 153 8.68 12.46 -4.75
CA ALA A 153 10.11 12.20 -4.96
C ALA A 153 10.33 11.64 -6.37
N ILE A 154 11.13 12.35 -7.15
CA ILE A 154 11.38 12.10 -8.56
C ILE A 154 12.82 11.63 -8.75
N PRO A 155 13.05 10.55 -9.53
CA PRO A 155 14.40 10.10 -9.87
C PRO A 155 15.08 11.11 -10.80
N LYS A 156 16.32 10.82 -11.19
CA LYS A 156 17.00 11.58 -12.25
C LYS A 156 16.14 11.61 -13.53
N LEU A 157 15.81 12.83 -13.98
CA LEU A 157 15.06 13.06 -15.21
C LEU A 157 15.98 13.36 -16.40
N PRO A 158 15.65 12.90 -17.62
CA PRO A 158 16.20 13.49 -18.83
C PRO A 158 15.67 14.92 -19.01
N ALA A 159 16.43 15.78 -19.69
CA ALA A 159 16.09 17.21 -19.85
C ALA A 159 14.70 17.45 -20.48
N GLY A 160 14.26 16.57 -21.39
CA GLY A 160 12.93 16.66 -21.99
C GLY A 160 11.78 16.41 -21.00
N ASP A 161 11.97 15.48 -20.06
CA ASP A 161 10.95 15.18 -19.03
C ASP A 161 10.97 16.27 -17.94
N GLU A 162 12.15 16.82 -17.63
CA GLU A 162 12.29 17.96 -16.72
C GLU A 162 11.52 19.19 -17.22
N ALA A 163 11.61 19.48 -18.53
CA ALA A 163 10.92 20.60 -19.15
C ALA A 163 9.39 20.55 -19.02
N ARG A 164 8.82 19.35 -18.82
CA ARG A 164 7.38 19.13 -18.68
C ARG A 164 6.87 19.26 -17.25
N LEU A 165 7.75 19.22 -16.25
CA LEU A 165 7.34 19.32 -14.83
C LEU A 165 6.47 20.53 -14.52
N PRO A 166 6.75 21.76 -15.03
CA PRO A 166 5.92 22.93 -14.75
C PRO A 166 4.45 22.73 -15.17
N GLU A 167 4.18 21.97 -16.23
CA GLU A 167 2.82 21.71 -16.74
C GLU A 167 2.00 20.77 -15.83
N LEU A 168 2.68 20.00 -14.98
CA LEU A 168 2.04 19.05 -14.06
C LEU A 168 1.62 19.71 -12.74
N ILE A 169 2.35 20.75 -12.32
CA ILE A 169 2.16 21.41 -11.02
C ILE A 169 0.74 21.95 -10.80
N PRO A 170 0.03 22.53 -11.78
CA PRO A 170 -1.36 22.96 -11.60
C PRO A 170 -2.32 21.83 -11.17
N ARG A 171 -1.96 20.57 -11.45
CA ARG A 171 -2.75 19.39 -11.08
C ARG A 171 -2.47 18.90 -9.66
N LEU A 172 -1.46 19.46 -9.00
CA LEU A 172 -0.97 19.07 -7.68
C LEU A 172 -1.11 20.21 -6.65
N PRO A 173 -2.33 20.73 -6.40
CA PRO A 173 -2.53 21.94 -5.59
C PRO A 173 -2.17 21.75 -4.11
N LEU A 174 -2.07 20.51 -3.64
CA LEU A 174 -1.74 20.17 -2.25
C LEU A 174 -0.28 19.77 -2.04
N LEU A 175 0.58 19.96 -3.04
CA LEU A 175 1.99 19.60 -2.95
C LEU A 175 2.70 20.48 -1.91
N GLU A 176 3.33 19.81 -0.93
CA GLU A 176 4.04 20.44 0.18
C GLU A 176 5.55 20.21 0.06
N HIS A 177 5.97 19.06 -0.50
CA HIS A 177 7.37 18.67 -0.63
C HIS A 177 7.66 18.08 -2.01
N LEU A 178 8.69 18.61 -2.68
CA LEU A 178 9.22 18.07 -3.92
C LEU A 178 10.69 17.68 -3.72
N GLU A 179 11.05 16.45 -4.08
CA GLU A 179 12.41 15.92 -3.96
C GLU A 179 12.92 15.46 -5.32
N PHE A 180 14.13 15.88 -5.66
CA PHE A 180 14.88 15.43 -6.82
C PHE A 180 16.04 14.55 -6.37
N GLU A 181 16.19 13.37 -6.97
CA GLU A 181 17.33 12.47 -6.71
C GLU A 181 18.67 13.06 -7.19
N SER A 182 18.65 13.90 -8.22
CA SER A 182 19.83 14.60 -8.72
C SER A 182 19.50 16.05 -9.01
N LYS A 183 20.51 16.92 -8.97
CA LYS A 183 20.33 18.33 -9.35
C LYS A 183 19.69 18.43 -10.75
N PRO A 184 18.62 19.22 -10.93
CA PRO A 184 18.03 19.47 -12.24
C PRO A 184 19.11 19.96 -13.20
N SER A 185 19.17 19.34 -14.38
CA SER A 185 20.25 19.61 -15.34
C SER A 185 19.96 20.88 -16.15
N SER A 186 18.69 21.26 -16.26
CA SER A 186 18.24 22.40 -17.05
C SER A 186 18.07 23.64 -16.17
N SER A 187 19.04 24.54 -16.21
CA SER A 187 18.97 25.84 -15.54
C SER A 187 17.78 26.71 -16.00
N SER A 188 17.23 26.45 -17.19
CA SER A 188 16.09 27.19 -17.75
C SER A 188 14.71 26.67 -17.33
N SER A 189 14.58 25.38 -17.01
CA SER A 189 13.28 24.80 -16.62
C SER A 189 12.94 25.10 -15.16
N PHE A 190 13.97 25.17 -14.31
CA PHE A 190 13.79 25.38 -12.88
C PHE A 190 13.04 26.68 -12.50
N PRO A 191 13.33 27.85 -13.10
CA PRO A 191 12.54 29.06 -12.83
C PRO A 191 11.05 28.92 -13.18
N ALA A 192 10.74 28.25 -14.30
CA ALA A 192 9.35 28.00 -14.69
C ALA A 192 8.65 27.06 -13.70
N LEU A 193 9.35 26.02 -13.23
CA LEU A 193 8.85 25.13 -12.19
C LEU A 193 8.58 25.87 -10.87
N ALA A 194 9.52 26.70 -10.43
CA ALA A 194 9.38 27.50 -9.21
C ALA A 194 8.20 28.48 -9.30
N ALA A 195 8.00 29.12 -10.45
CA ALA A 195 6.86 30.00 -10.69
C ALA A 195 5.52 29.25 -10.60
N GLN A 196 5.43 28.06 -11.18
CA GLN A 196 4.23 27.22 -11.10
C GLN A 196 3.96 26.73 -9.67
N LEU A 197 5.00 26.34 -8.93
CA LEU A 197 4.86 25.95 -7.51
C LEU A 197 4.34 27.11 -6.66
N ALA A 198 4.89 28.32 -6.84
CA ALA A 198 4.43 29.51 -6.13
C ALA A 198 2.98 29.88 -6.47
N ALA A 199 2.55 29.68 -7.71
CA ALA A 199 1.20 30.02 -8.17
C ALA A 199 0.12 28.99 -7.76
N HIS A 200 0.46 27.69 -7.78
CA HIS A 200 -0.54 26.62 -7.64
C HIS A 200 -0.44 25.81 -6.34
N CYS A 201 0.69 25.88 -5.62
CA CYS A 201 0.92 25.10 -4.40
C CYS A 201 1.10 26.03 -3.19
N PRO A 202 0.01 26.60 -2.61
CA PRO A 202 0.10 27.58 -1.53
C PRO A 202 0.68 27.01 -0.22
N ARG A 203 0.74 25.68 -0.09
CA ARG A 203 1.31 24.97 1.07
C ARG A 203 2.72 24.43 0.79
N PHE A 204 3.37 24.83 -0.29
CA PHE A 204 4.70 24.35 -0.61
C PHE A 204 5.72 24.81 0.45
N THR A 205 6.45 23.86 1.03
CA THR A 205 7.39 24.13 2.14
C THR A 205 8.81 23.68 1.85
N SER A 206 8.99 22.68 0.99
CA SER A 206 10.28 22.00 0.87
C SER A 206 10.58 21.62 -0.57
N LEU A 207 11.74 22.06 -1.04
CA LEU A 207 12.38 21.57 -2.24
C LEU A 207 13.71 20.92 -1.84
N LYS A 208 13.88 19.63 -2.09
CA LYS A 208 15.11 18.90 -1.80
C LYS A 208 15.76 18.45 -3.10
N THR A 209 17.07 18.59 -3.18
CA THR A 209 17.90 17.96 -4.21
C THR A 209 18.90 17.06 -3.51
N SER A 210 18.81 15.75 -3.70
CA SER A 210 19.83 14.84 -3.24
C SER A 210 21.07 15.08 -4.11
N GLY A 211 22.14 15.55 -3.48
CA GLY A 211 23.47 15.62 -4.07
C GLY A 211 24.33 14.61 -3.33
N ALA A 212 25.04 13.75 -4.06
CA ALA A 212 26.14 13.01 -3.46
C ALA A 212 27.15 14.04 -2.92
N VAL A 213 27.18 14.24 -1.61
CA VAL A 213 28.26 14.97 -0.95
C VAL A 213 29.49 14.08 -1.12
N LYS A 214 30.38 14.43 -2.06
CA LYS A 214 31.72 13.84 -2.09
C LYS A 214 32.36 14.16 -0.74
N PRO A 215 32.90 13.17 0.01
CA PRO A 215 33.73 13.49 1.15
C PRO A 215 34.90 14.34 0.66
N GLU A 216 35.05 15.52 1.24
CA GLU A 216 36.18 16.42 1.05
C GLU A 216 37.43 15.69 1.57
N GLU A 217 38.31 15.30 0.65
CA GLU A 217 39.60 14.71 0.98
C GLU A 217 40.46 15.83 1.58
N PRO A 218 40.91 15.72 2.85
CA PRO A 218 41.69 16.79 3.47
C PRO A 218 43.04 16.94 2.74
N PRO A 219 43.53 18.19 2.54
CA PRO A 219 44.78 18.42 1.84
C PRO A 219 45.99 17.85 2.62
N PRO A 220 47.08 17.49 1.90
CA PRO A 220 48.27 16.85 2.47
C PRO A 220 49.06 17.75 3.43
#